data_AF-A0A925DVD4-F1
#
_entry.id   AF-A0A925DVD4-F1
#
_cell.length_a   1.000
_cell.length_b   1.000
_cell.length_c   1.000
_cell.angle_alpha   90.00
_cell.angle_beta   90.00
_cell.angle_gamma   90.00
#
_symmetry.space_group_name_H-M   'P 1'
#
loop_
_entity.id
_entity.type
_entity.pdbx_description
1 polymer ?
#
loop_
_entity_poly.entity_id
_entity_poly.type
_entity_poly.pdbx_seq_one_letter_code
_entity_poly.pdbx_strand_id
1 'polypeptide(L)'
;ELFEDAGEHIEEYFNYKRIDVACKYFFENGKIIHAYTNPEAFAAELYAHAGEQRAAVSAYLAESEKVYHTIGSFFLDNSLHKRKTWLNARIFTAFKTVKFSYLSQTLDQYNRKKFKTKEAAQIFNRFATYNGSNPYKAPAMLSLIPHLEMNEGTFYPTGGMISITNALYKLAQKKGVQFCFNSPVQRIIHSEGKAYGVVVNNENMYADVVVSNADIYFTYKNLLNHSNEARKVLKQERSSSAVIFYWGMNKMFSELGLHNIIFSSNYKEEFKYIFNLKKGYSDPTVYINITSKEETEHAPAGKENWFVMINVPANTGQNWEEIVATAKKNIIQKLNRILNTDIESLIETETITDPVSIENNTGSYQGSLYGTSSNSKMAAFFRAPNFTGYIKNLYCCGGSVHPGGGIPLCLKSARITAAIIENDFKKKRTYSH
;
A
#
# COMPACT_ATOMS: atom_id res chain seq x y z
N GLU A 1 6.23 0.44 -19.41
CA GLU A 1 5.95 -1.01 -19.42
C GLU A 1 4.56 -1.35 -19.96
N LEU A 2 3.47 -1.34 -19.18
CA LEU A 2 2.17 -1.86 -19.65
C LEU A 2 1.65 -1.21 -20.95
N PHE A 3 1.71 0.12 -21.06
CA PHE A 3 1.29 0.83 -22.26
C PHE A 3 2.17 0.47 -23.47
N GLU A 4 3.48 0.36 -23.27
CA GLU A 4 4.43 -0.06 -24.33
C GLU A 4 4.17 -1.50 -24.77
N ASP A 5 3.94 -2.43 -23.83
CA ASP A 5 3.57 -3.83 -24.12
C ASP A 5 2.26 -3.90 -24.92
N ALA A 6 1.36 -2.93 -24.72
CA ALA A 6 0.12 -2.78 -25.45
C ALA A 6 0.29 -2.04 -26.80
N GLY A 7 1.48 -1.53 -27.11
CA GLY A 7 1.77 -0.73 -28.31
C GLY A 7 1.12 0.65 -28.28
N GLU A 8 1.06 1.28 -27.10
CA GLU A 8 0.40 2.56 -26.85
C GLU A 8 1.35 3.54 -26.13
N HIS A 9 1.25 4.83 -26.45
CA HIS A 9 1.98 5.88 -25.75
C HIS A 9 1.22 6.28 -24.48
N ILE A 10 1.89 6.23 -23.31
CA ILE A 10 1.25 6.46 -22.01
C ILE A 10 0.71 7.89 -21.89
N GLU A 11 1.37 8.85 -22.53
CA GLU A 11 1.09 10.29 -22.49
C GLU A 11 -0.31 10.62 -23.05
N GLU A 12 -0.87 9.76 -23.91
CA GLU A 12 -2.24 9.88 -24.45
C GLU A 12 -3.34 9.51 -23.43
N TYR A 13 -2.94 8.89 -22.30
CA TYR A 13 -3.84 8.36 -21.28
C TYR A 13 -3.58 8.97 -19.91
N PHE A 14 -2.32 9.28 -19.61
CA PHE A 14 -1.88 9.58 -18.26
C PHE A 14 -0.68 10.53 -18.27
N ASN A 15 -0.81 11.63 -17.53
CA ASN A 15 0.24 12.62 -17.35
C ASN A 15 0.50 12.80 -15.85
N TYR A 16 1.76 13.07 -15.50
CA TYR A 16 2.18 13.28 -14.13
C TYR A 16 3.37 14.23 -14.07
N LYS A 17 3.52 14.92 -12.94
CA LYS A 17 4.65 15.81 -12.67
C LYS A 17 5.37 15.38 -11.40
N ARG A 18 6.68 15.62 -11.32
CA ARG A 18 7.43 15.46 -10.07
C ARG A 18 7.07 16.60 -9.12
N ILE A 19 7.02 16.33 -7.83
CA ILE A 19 6.85 17.35 -6.78
C ILE A 19 8.14 17.54 -5.99
N ASP A 20 8.39 18.76 -5.54
CA ASP A 20 9.65 19.11 -4.86
C ASP A 20 9.68 18.63 -3.41
N VAL A 21 8.54 18.67 -2.73
CA VAL A 21 8.39 18.23 -1.33
C VAL A 21 7.46 17.02 -1.29
N ALA A 22 8.02 15.85 -1.02
CA ALA A 22 7.30 14.58 -0.91
C ALA A 22 6.27 14.62 0.23
N CYS A 23 6.65 15.20 1.38
CA CYS A 23 5.78 15.33 2.54
C CYS A 23 6.28 16.40 3.51
N LYS A 24 5.36 17.10 4.17
CA LYS A 24 5.65 17.94 5.34
C LYS A 24 5.34 17.16 6.62
N TYR A 25 6.34 17.01 7.49
CA TYR A 25 6.22 16.31 8.76
C TYR A 25 6.13 17.29 9.92
N PHE A 26 5.11 17.15 10.76
CA PHE A 26 4.85 17.96 11.94
C PHE A 26 5.00 17.10 13.20
N PHE A 27 5.70 17.62 14.19
CA PHE A 27 5.92 16.96 15.47
C PHE A 27 5.33 17.78 16.63
N GLU A 28 4.89 17.10 17.69
CA GLU A 28 4.33 17.74 18.91
C GLU A 28 5.32 18.66 19.64
N ASN A 29 6.62 18.56 19.35
CA ASN A 29 7.63 19.49 19.88
C ASN A 29 7.79 20.77 19.02
N GLY A 30 6.90 20.99 18.06
CA GLY A 30 6.90 22.16 17.18
C GLY A 30 7.85 22.08 15.98
N LYS A 31 8.63 21.00 15.84
CA LYS A 31 9.49 20.82 14.67
C LYS A 31 8.64 20.53 13.44
N ILE A 32 9.03 21.13 12.32
CA ILE A 32 8.49 20.87 11.00
C ILE A 32 9.65 20.48 10.10
N ILE A 33 9.52 19.37 9.37
CA ILE A 33 10.53 18.86 8.44
C ILE A 33 9.90 18.72 7.06
N HIS A 34 10.46 19.39 6.06
CA HIS A 34 10.08 19.21 4.66
C HIS A 34 10.93 18.11 4.01
N ALA A 35 10.31 16.98 3.67
CA ALA A 35 11.00 15.95 2.90
C ALA A 35 11.10 16.33 1.43
N TYR A 36 12.12 17.11 1.09
CA TYR A 36 12.48 17.39 -0.29
C TYR A 36 12.78 16.08 -1.04
N THR A 37 12.36 16.00 -2.30
CA THR A 37 12.66 14.86 -3.20
C THR A 37 14.09 14.91 -3.75
N ASN A 38 14.87 15.95 -3.40
CA ASN A 38 16.31 16.00 -3.58
C ASN A 38 17.00 15.50 -2.29
N PRO A 39 17.80 14.41 -2.35
CA PRO A 39 18.44 13.82 -1.17
C PRO A 39 19.34 14.78 -0.37
N GLU A 40 20.09 15.64 -1.04
CA GLU A 40 20.99 16.60 -0.38
C GLU A 40 20.20 17.70 0.34
N ALA A 41 19.14 18.20 -0.29
CA ALA A 41 18.24 19.17 0.30
C ALA A 41 17.52 18.57 1.53
N PHE A 42 17.07 17.32 1.45
CA PHE A 42 16.46 16.65 2.59
C PHE A 42 17.44 16.40 3.74
N ALA A 43 18.68 16.00 3.43
CA ALA A 43 19.73 15.89 4.45
C ALA A 43 20.01 17.24 5.12
N ALA A 44 20.04 18.33 4.35
CA ALA A 44 20.22 19.68 4.86
C ALA A 44 19.04 20.12 5.75
N GLU A 45 17.80 19.81 5.37
CA GLU A 45 16.60 20.07 6.15
C GLU A 45 16.67 19.38 7.53
N LEU A 46 16.93 18.07 7.54
CA LEU A 46 17.02 17.30 8.79
C LEU A 46 18.15 17.80 9.70
N TYR A 47 19.26 18.24 9.12
CA TYR A 47 20.34 18.87 9.89
C TYR A 47 19.87 20.19 10.53
N ALA A 48 19.27 21.08 9.75
CA ALA A 48 18.87 22.41 10.22
C ALA A 48 17.75 22.35 11.27
N HIS A 49 16.75 21.48 11.09
CA HIS A 49 15.53 21.48 11.88
C HIS A 49 15.45 20.36 12.94
N ALA A 50 16.24 19.29 12.79
CA ALA A 50 16.30 18.20 13.78
C ALA A 50 17.69 17.99 14.40
N GLY A 51 18.76 18.58 13.83
CA GLY A 51 20.14 18.36 14.28
C GLY A 51 20.74 17.03 13.83
N GLU A 52 20.15 16.38 12.81
CA GLU A 52 20.65 15.09 12.30
C GLU A 52 21.86 15.28 11.38
N GLN A 53 22.80 14.33 11.41
CA GLN A 53 23.98 14.42 10.56
C GLN A 53 23.64 14.19 9.09
N ARG A 54 23.97 15.14 8.21
CA ARG A 54 23.73 15.04 6.76
C ARG A 54 24.32 13.75 6.15
N ALA A 55 25.51 13.37 6.62
CA ALA A 55 26.19 12.16 6.19
C ALA A 55 25.42 10.88 6.57
N ALA A 56 24.72 10.87 7.71
CA ALA A 56 23.91 9.72 8.11
C ALA A 56 22.69 9.55 7.19
N VAL A 57 22.01 10.66 6.84
CA VAL A 57 20.88 10.65 5.90
C VAL A 57 21.33 10.20 4.51
N SER A 58 22.41 10.79 3.99
CA SER A 58 22.95 10.46 2.67
C SER A 58 23.39 8.98 2.59
N ALA A 59 24.09 8.49 3.61
CA ALA A 59 24.49 7.09 3.69
C ALA A 59 23.30 6.13 3.78
N TYR A 60 22.24 6.51 4.49
CA TYR A 60 21.01 5.72 4.57
C TYR A 60 20.32 5.63 3.21
N LEU A 61 20.16 6.74 2.51
CA LEU A 61 19.49 6.79 1.20
C LEU A 61 20.28 6.03 0.11
N ALA A 62 21.61 6.14 0.11
CA ALA A 62 22.47 5.36 -0.78
C ALA A 62 22.40 3.85 -0.46
N GLU A 63 22.31 3.48 0.82
CA GLU A 63 22.12 2.08 1.22
C GLU A 63 20.73 1.56 0.83
N SER A 64 19.68 2.39 0.96
CA SER A 64 18.30 2.09 0.54
C SER A 64 18.22 1.74 -0.95
N GLU A 65 18.83 2.57 -1.80
CA GLU A 65 18.94 2.36 -3.25
C GLU A 65 19.67 1.06 -3.61
N LYS A 66 20.84 0.85 -3.00
CA LYS A 66 21.62 -0.35 -3.22
C LYS A 66 20.81 -1.61 -2.90
N VAL A 67 20.10 -1.62 -1.78
CA VAL A 67 19.26 -2.76 -1.37
C VAL A 67 18.09 -2.94 -2.33
N TYR A 68 17.46 -1.85 -2.76
CA TYR A 68 16.35 -1.91 -3.71
C TYR A 68 16.77 -2.56 -5.04
N HIS A 69 17.87 -2.10 -5.64
CA HIS A 69 18.32 -2.64 -6.94
C HIS A 69 18.89 -4.06 -6.86
N THR A 70 19.53 -4.43 -5.74
CA THR A 70 20.16 -5.75 -5.59
C THR A 70 19.20 -6.85 -5.12
N ILE A 71 18.25 -6.50 -4.25
CA ILE A 71 17.36 -7.47 -3.59
C ILE A 71 15.92 -7.17 -3.99
N GLY A 72 15.45 -5.94 -3.79
CA GLY A 72 14.06 -5.54 -4.05
C GLY A 72 13.58 -5.93 -5.45
N SER A 73 14.21 -5.41 -6.49
CA SER A 73 13.87 -5.67 -7.89
C SER A 73 13.68 -7.16 -8.20
N PHE A 74 14.64 -8.00 -7.79
CA PHE A 74 14.61 -9.42 -8.05
C PHE A 74 13.41 -10.14 -7.40
N PHE A 75 13.16 -9.87 -6.12
CA PHE A 75 12.05 -10.49 -5.36
C PHE A 75 10.69 -9.96 -5.82
N LEU A 76 10.65 -8.74 -6.35
CA LEU A 76 9.46 -8.14 -6.92
C LEU A 76 9.10 -8.73 -8.29
N ASP A 77 10.11 -9.09 -9.09
CA ASP A 77 9.91 -9.56 -10.46
C ASP A 77 9.72 -11.08 -10.58
N ASN A 78 10.01 -11.84 -9.51
CA ASN A 78 9.99 -13.30 -9.55
C ASN A 78 9.09 -13.91 -8.46
N SER A 79 8.34 -14.95 -8.82
CA SER A 79 7.57 -15.73 -7.85
C SER A 79 8.47 -16.64 -7.02
N LEU A 80 8.47 -16.46 -5.70
CA LEU A 80 9.24 -17.27 -4.76
C LEU A 80 8.71 -18.70 -4.61
N HIS A 81 7.48 -18.94 -5.08
CA HIS A 81 6.81 -20.23 -4.98
C HIS A 81 7.22 -21.21 -6.10
N LYS A 82 7.96 -20.77 -7.12
CA LYS A 82 8.47 -21.64 -8.18
C LYS A 82 9.85 -22.18 -7.82
N ARG A 83 10.04 -23.50 -7.84
CA ARG A 83 11.34 -24.15 -7.60
C ARG A 83 12.46 -23.65 -8.52
N LYS A 84 12.12 -23.31 -9.78
CA LYS A 84 13.08 -22.76 -10.75
C LYS A 84 13.63 -21.39 -10.35
N THR A 85 12.89 -20.61 -9.58
CA THR A 85 13.34 -19.30 -9.07
C THR A 85 14.60 -19.47 -8.23
N TRP A 86 14.61 -20.46 -7.33
CA TRP A 86 15.72 -20.80 -6.41
C TRP A 86 16.99 -21.32 -7.09
N LEU A 87 16.92 -21.68 -8.37
CA LEU A 87 18.08 -22.11 -9.17
C LEU A 87 18.73 -20.93 -9.93
N ASN A 88 18.18 -19.72 -9.82
CA ASN A 88 18.71 -18.54 -10.50
C ASN A 88 19.97 -18.02 -9.78
N ALA A 89 21.09 -17.89 -10.50
CA ALA A 89 22.35 -17.37 -9.97
C ALA A 89 22.21 -15.98 -9.31
N ARG A 90 21.24 -15.16 -9.75
CA ARG A 90 20.93 -13.85 -9.15
C ARG A 90 20.43 -13.97 -7.71
N ILE A 91 19.80 -15.08 -7.32
CA ILE A 91 19.38 -15.34 -5.93
C ILE A 91 20.58 -15.56 -5.03
N PHE A 92 21.57 -16.33 -5.48
CA PHE A 92 22.80 -16.54 -4.72
C PHE A 92 23.56 -15.23 -4.50
N THR A 93 23.62 -14.37 -5.52
CA THR A 93 24.21 -13.02 -5.41
C THR A 93 23.40 -12.13 -4.47
N ALA A 94 22.07 -12.17 -4.55
CA ALA A 94 21.19 -11.44 -3.63
C ALA A 94 21.42 -11.89 -2.18
N PHE A 95 21.45 -13.20 -1.89
CA PHE A 95 21.72 -13.73 -0.55
C PHE A 95 23.09 -13.35 0.01
N LYS A 96 24.13 -13.29 -0.84
CA LYS A 96 25.46 -12.79 -0.41
C LYS A 96 25.46 -11.29 -0.09
N THR A 97 24.55 -10.53 -0.69
CA THR A 97 24.45 -9.07 -0.53
C THR A 97 23.51 -8.65 0.61
N VAL A 98 22.56 -9.52 0.99
CA VAL A 98 21.67 -9.29 2.13
C VAL A 98 22.49 -9.30 3.42
N LYS A 99 22.69 -8.12 4.01
CA LYS A 99 23.23 -8.01 5.36
C LYS A 99 22.30 -8.74 6.34
N PHE A 100 22.88 -9.54 7.24
CA PHE A 100 22.12 -10.24 8.27
C PHE A 100 21.23 -9.31 9.10
N SER A 101 21.61 -8.03 9.26
CA SER A 101 20.80 -7.01 9.93
C SER A 101 19.42 -6.80 9.31
N TYR A 102 19.27 -6.89 7.98
CA TYR A 102 17.98 -6.69 7.31
C TYR A 102 16.93 -7.73 7.69
N LEU A 103 17.39 -8.93 8.04
CA LEU A 103 16.53 -10.03 8.48
C LEU A 103 16.49 -10.13 10.00
N SER A 104 17.58 -9.82 10.70
CA SER A 104 17.68 -10.04 12.15
C SER A 104 17.06 -8.92 12.98
N GLN A 105 17.12 -7.68 12.51
CA GLN A 105 16.63 -6.49 13.22
C GLN A 105 15.25 -6.07 12.73
N THR A 106 14.52 -5.37 13.60
CA THR A 106 13.30 -4.64 13.21
C THR A 106 13.67 -3.34 12.49
N LEU A 107 12.74 -2.77 11.74
CA LEU A 107 12.94 -1.48 11.08
C LEU A 107 13.32 -0.38 12.08
N ASP A 108 12.65 -0.31 13.24
CA ASP A 108 12.97 0.65 14.30
C ASP A 108 14.38 0.46 14.88
N GLN A 109 14.78 -0.77 15.16
CA GLN A 109 16.13 -1.07 15.66
C GLN A 109 17.21 -0.64 14.65
N TYR A 110 16.96 -0.85 13.36
CA TYR A 110 17.86 -0.45 12.30
C TYR A 110 17.95 1.08 12.18
N ASN A 111 16.79 1.76 12.14
CA ASN A 111 16.73 3.22 12.02
C ASN A 111 17.36 3.94 13.21
N ARG A 112 17.13 3.47 14.44
CA ARG A 112 17.75 4.04 15.66
C ARG A 112 19.27 3.85 15.74
N LYS A 113 19.83 2.88 14.99
CA LYS A 113 21.29 2.73 14.86
C LYS A 113 21.87 3.67 13.80
N LYS A 114 21.05 4.10 12.83
CA LYS A 114 21.47 4.95 11.71
C LYS A 114 21.33 6.43 12.01
N PHE A 115 20.34 6.81 12.83
CA PHE A 115 20.01 8.19 13.15
C PHE A 115 20.22 8.48 14.63
N LYS A 116 20.68 9.70 14.94
CA LYS A 116 20.82 10.19 16.32
C LYS A 116 19.54 10.85 16.83
N THR A 117 18.77 11.44 15.93
CA THR A 117 17.54 12.18 16.25
C THR A 117 16.33 11.26 16.25
N LYS A 118 15.35 11.57 17.12
CA LYS A 118 14.10 10.79 17.19
C LYS A 118 13.23 11.02 15.96
N GLU A 119 13.27 12.25 15.43
CA GLU A 119 12.51 12.71 14.28
C GLU A 119 12.90 11.96 13.01
N ALA A 120 14.21 11.86 12.70
CA ALA A 120 14.66 11.09 11.54
C ALA A 120 14.28 9.61 11.69
N ALA A 121 14.55 9.00 12.84
CA ALA A 121 14.17 7.60 13.07
C ALA A 121 12.65 7.37 12.91
N GLN A 122 11.81 8.30 13.38
CA GLN A 122 10.35 8.22 13.25
C GLN A 122 9.86 8.38 11.81
N ILE A 123 10.43 9.34 11.04
CA ILE A 123 10.15 9.50 9.61
C ILE A 123 10.45 8.20 8.87
N PHE A 124 11.63 7.60 9.09
CA PHE A 124 12.00 6.36 8.40
C PHE A 124 11.23 5.12 8.92
N ASN A 125 10.74 5.13 10.17
CA ASN A 125 9.84 4.10 10.67
C ASN A 125 8.45 4.13 10.01
N ARG A 126 8.01 5.30 9.53
CA ARG A 126 6.72 5.47 8.84
C ARG A 126 6.58 4.56 7.62
N PHE A 127 7.67 4.24 6.93
CA PHE A 127 7.62 3.38 5.74
C PHE A 127 7.14 1.94 6.04
N ALA A 128 7.07 1.50 7.29
CA ALA A 128 6.36 0.26 7.64
C ALA A 128 4.85 0.33 7.33
N THR A 129 4.25 1.52 7.34
CA THR A 129 2.82 1.70 7.02
C THR A 129 2.50 1.52 5.53
N TYR A 130 3.50 1.55 4.64
CA TYR A 130 3.31 1.41 3.18
C TYR A 130 2.88 0.00 2.78
N ASN A 131 2.96 -0.96 3.71
CA ASN A 131 2.36 -2.28 3.60
C ASN A 131 1.58 -2.67 4.87
N GLY A 132 1.13 -1.66 5.63
CA GLY A 132 0.35 -1.79 6.86
C GLY A 132 0.99 -2.70 7.90
N SER A 133 2.29 -2.52 8.14
CA SER A 133 3.08 -3.25 9.13
C SER A 133 3.50 -2.36 10.30
N ASN A 134 4.01 -3.00 11.36
CA ASN A 134 4.51 -2.39 12.58
C ASN A 134 6.05 -2.26 12.51
N PRO A 135 6.65 -1.04 12.57
CA PRO A 135 8.10 -0.86 12.46
C PRO A 135 8.89 -1.52 13.61
N TYR A 136 8.22 -1.81 14.73
CA TYR A 136 8.80 -2.51 15.88
C TYR A 136 8.75 -4.04 15.76
N LYS A 137 8.20 -4.58 14.66
CA LYS A 137 8.19 -6.02 14.35
C LYS A 137 8.69 -6.33 12.93
N ALA A 138 8.31 -5.50 11.97
CA ALA A 138 8.67 -5.65 10.57
C ALA A 138 10.19 -5.65 10.38
N PRO A 139 10.73 -6.47 9.46
CA PRO A 139 12.16 -6.59 9.26
C PRO A 139 12.75 -5.29 8.72
N ALA A 140 14.02 -5.03 9.07
CA ALA A 140 14.78 -3.89 8.57
C ALA A 140 14.95 -3.89 7.04
N MET A 141 14.65 -4.99 6.35
CA MET A 141 14.51 -5.04 4.90
C MET A 141 13.57 -3.97 4.33
N LEU A 142 12.57 -3.50 5.10
CA LEU A 142 11.69 -2.40 4.67
C LEU A 142 12.40 -1.04 4.53
N SER A 143 13.66 -0.92 4.97
CA SER A 143 14.51 0.27 4.73
C SER A 143 14.85 0.51 3.25
N LEU A 144 14.45 -0.39 2.34
CA LEU A 144 14.51 -0.18 0.88
C LEU A 144 13.37 0.69 0.33
N ILE A 145 12.24 0.80 1.04
CA ILE A 145 11.06 1.54 0.55
C ILE A 145 11.36 3.04 0.36
N PRO A 146 12.08 3.72 1.27
CA PRO A 146 12.40 5.15 1.13
C PRO A 146 13.04 5.53 -0.19
N HIS A 147 13.84 4.64 -0.81
CA HIS A 147 14.43 4.89 -2.14
C HIS A 147 13.38 5.28 -3.19
N LEU A 148 12.20 4.65 -3.17
CA LEU A 148 11.12 4.92 -4.13
C LEU A 148 10.56 6.34 -4.02
N GLU A 149 10.57 6.93 -2.83
CA GLU A 149 10.00 8.26 -2.58
C GLU A 149 11.07 9.35 -2.56
N MET A 150 12.22 9.06 -1.97
CA MET A 150 13.27 10.03 -1.64
C MET A 150 14.40 10.09 -2.67
N ASN A 151 14.63 9.03 -3.46
CA ASN A 151 15.65 9.05 -4.52
C ASN A 151 15.00 9.16 -5.90
N GLU A 152 14.10 8.22 -6.23
CA GLU A 152 13.36 8.23 -7.50
C GLU A 152 12.45 9.45 -7.60
N GLY A 153 11.84 9.83 -6.48
CA GLY A 153 11.03 11.02 -6.33
C GLY A 153 9.56 10.73 -6.07
N THR A 154 8.83 11.79 -5.79
CA THR A 154 7.37 11.75 -5.61
C THR A 154 6.72 12.45 -6.79
N PHE A 155 5.60 11.88 -7.26
CA PHE A 155 4.92 12.35 -8.45
C PHE A 155 3.45 12.58 -8.16
N TYR A 156 2.92 13.65 -8.75
CA TYR A 156 1.50 13.96 -8.76
C TYR A 156 0.91 13.68 -10.15
N PRO A 157 -0.03 12.73 -10.26
CA PRO A 157 -0.76 12.53 -11.49
C PRO A 157 -1.79 13.65 -11.73
N THR A 158 -1.84 14.19 -12.94
CA THR A 158 -2.84 15.18 -13.35
C THR A 158 -4.25 14.58 -13.26
N GLY A 159 -5.20 15.31 -12.68
CA GLY A 159 -6.52 14.82 -12.30
C GLY A 159 -6.51 13.96 -11.02
N GLY A 160 -5.44 14.00 -10.23
CA GLY A 160 -5.25 13.21 -9.02
C GLY A 160 -5.14 11.70 -9.25
N MET A 161 -5.08 10.94 -8.15
CA MET A 161 -4.78 9.49 -8.18
C MET A 161 -5.76 8.64 -9.00
N ILE A 162 -7.01 9.08 -9.16
CA ILE A 162 -8.03 8.37 -9.95
C ILE A 162 -7.68 8.30 -11.45
N SER A 163 -6.85 9.22 -11.94
CA SER A 163 -6.40 9.22 -13.34
C SER A 163 -5.62 7.95 -13.70
N ILE A 164 -4.90 7.34 -12.75
CA ILE A 164 -4.20 6.06 -12.96
C ILE A 164 -5.19 4.98 -13.36
N THR A 165 -6.29 4.82 -12.61
CA THR A 165 -7.31 3.80 -12.90
C THR A 165 -8.08 4.13 -14.18
N ASN A 166 -8.36 5.41 -14.44
CA ASN A 166 -9.05 5.84 -15.65
C ASN A 166 -8.20 5.55 -16.91
N ALA A 167 -6.89 5.79 -16.84
CA ALA A 167 -5.96 5.49 -17.93
C ALA A 167 -5.93 3.98 -18.25
N LEU A 168 -5.86 3.13 -17.21
CA LEU A 168 -5.89 1.68 -17.36
C LEU A 168 -7.23 1.17 -17.92
N TYR A 169 -8.34 1.74 -17.44
CA TYR A 169 -9.68 1.41 -17.94
C TYR A 169 -9.83 1.76 -19.44
N LYS A 170 -9.43 2.98 -19.82
CA LYS A 170 -9.45 3.44 -21.22
C LYS A 170 -8.58 2.56 -22.12
N LEU A 171 -7.37 2.21 -21.67
CA LEU A 171 -6.50 1.27 -22.39
C LEU A 171 -7.19 -0.09 -22.58
N ALA A 172 -7.75 -0.66 -21.51
CA ALA A 172 -8.42 -1.95 -21.55
C ALA A 172 -9.61 -1.95 -22.54
N GLN A 173 -10.43 -0.90 -22.53
CA GLN A 173 -11.51 -0.74 -23.51
C GLN A 173 -10.98 -0.68 -24.95
N LYS A 174 -9.90 0.07 -25.20
CA LYS A 174 -9.26 0.14 -26.53
C LYS A 174 -8.74 -1.23 -27.00
N LYS A 175 -8.32 -2.10 -26.07
CA LYS A 175 -7.91 -3.48 -26.36
C LYS A 175 -9.06 -4.49 -26.38
N GLY A 176 -10.32 -4.03 -26.36
CA GLY A 176 -11.50 -4.88 -26.51
C GLY A 176 -11.95 -5.58 -25.23
N VAL A 177 -11.44 -5.18 -24.05
CA VAL A 177 -11.91 -5.73 -22.77
C VAL A 177 -13.35 -5.26 -22.51
N GLN A 178 -14.22 -6.22 -22.21
CA GLN A 178 -15.60 -5.96 -21.81
C GLN A 178 -15.72 -5.84 -20.29
N PHE A 179 -16.53 -4.87 -19.83
CA PHE A 179 -16.76 -4.61 -18.41
C PHE A 179 -18.23 -4.82 -18.07
N CYS A 180 -18.50 -5.68 -17.09
CA CYS A 180 -19.83 -5.92 -16.53
C CYS A 180 -19.89 -5.35 -15.11
N PHE A 181 -20.33 -4.11 -14.98
CA PHE A 181 -20.51 -3.46 -13.67
C PHE A 181 -21.80 -3.93 -12.98
N ASN A 182 -21.93 -3.65 -11.68
CA ASN A 182 -23.10 -4.05 -10.86
C ASN A 182 -23.44 -5.54 -10.94
N SER A 183 -22.43 -6.38 -11.15
CA SER A 183 -22.56 -7.79 -11.48
C SER A 183 -21.66 -8.63 -10.56
N PRO A 184 -21.93 -8.69 -9.23
CA PRO A 184 -21.07 -9.39 -8.30
C PRO A 184 -21.01 -10.89 -8.62
N VAL A 185 -19.79 -11.43 -8.71
CA VAL A 185 -19.58 -12.87 -8.89
C VAL A 185 -19.99 -13.62 -7.62
N GLN A 186 -20.90 -14.58 -7.76
CA GLN A 186 -21.45 -15.35 -6.65
C GLN A 186 -20.62 -16.60 -6.35
N ARG A 187 -20.12 -17.30 -7.39
CA ARG A 187 -19.20 -18.44 -7.25
C ARG A 187 -18.33 -18.64 -8.48
N ILE A 188 -17.21 -19.34 -8.32
CA ILE A 188 -16.40 -19.86 -9.42
C ILE A 188 -16.90 -21.26 -9.77
N ILE A 189 -17.14 -21.50 -11.06
CA ILE A 189 -17.52 -22.81 -11.58
C ILE A 189 -16.25 -23.64 -11.72
N HIS A 190 -16.14 -24.73 -10.97
CA HIS A 190 -15.02 -25.67 -11.10
C HIS A 190 -15.50 -27.12 -10.92
N SER A 191 -14.85 -28.04 -11.63
CA SER A 191 -15.06 -29.49 -11.50
C SER A 191 -13.75 -30.21 -11.83
N GLU A 192 -13.52 -31.39 -11.23
CA GLU A 192 -12.34 -32.24 -11.51
C GLU A 192 -11.00 -31.48 -11.46
N GLY A 193 -10.86 -30.54 -10.52
CA GLY A 193 -9.65 -29.74 -10.36
C GLY A 193 -9.37 -28.77 -11.50
N LYS A 194 -10.41 -28.27 -12.19
CA LYS A 194 -10.30 -27.24 -13.24
C LYS A 194 -11.43 -26.21 -13.13
N ALA A 195 -11.13 -24.92 -13.35
CA ALA A 195 -12.12 -23.86 -13.46
C ALA A 195 -12.71 -23.76 -14.88
N TYR A 196 -13.99 -23.41 -14.97
CA TYR A 196 -14.78 -23.35 -16.20
C TYR A 196 -15.55 -22.03 -16.37
N GLY A 197 -15.47 -21.10 -15.42
CA GLY A 197 -16.21 -19.85 -15.47
C GLY A 197 -16.64 -19.35 -14.10
N VAL A 198 -17.65 -18.47 -14.09
CA VAL A 198 -18.21 -17.85 -12.89
C VAL A 198 -19.74 -17.86 -12.96
N VAL A 199 -20.39 -17.69 -11.81
CA VAL A 199 -21.83 -17.44 -11.74
C VAL A 199 -22.06 -15.99 -11.35
N VAL A 200 -22.91 -15.31 -12.10
CA VAL A 200 -23.30 -13.91 -11.93
C VAL A 200 -24.81 -13.84 -12.13
N ASN A 201 -25.54 -13.17 -11.25
CA ASN A 201 -27.01 -13.08 -11.31
C ASN A 201 -27.72 -14.45 -11.46
N ASN A 202 -27.16 -15.49 -10.84
CA ASN A 202 -27.58 -16.90 -10.94
C ASN A 202 -27.43 -17.53 -12.34
N GLU A 203 -26.73 -16.87 -13.26
CA GLU A 203 -26.41 -17.38 -14.59
C GLU A 203 -24.95 -17.82 -14.70
N ASN A 204 -24.71 -18.89 -15.46
CA ASN A 204 -23.36 -19.39 -15.71
C ASN A 204 -22.70 -18.60 -16.85
N MET A 205 -21.56 -17.97 -16.56
CA MET A 205 -20.69 -17.35 -17.55
C MET A 205 -19.43 -18.22 -17.71
N TYR A 206 -19.33 -18.93 -18.84
CA TYR A 206 -18.22 -19.83 -19.10
C TYR A 206 -16.96 -19.10 -19.58
N ALA A 207 -15.79 -19.59 -19.15
CA ALA A 207 -14.50 -19.06 -19.55
C ALA A 207 -13.41 -20.16 -19.48
N ASP A 208 -12.43 -20.07 -20.38
CA ASP A 208 -11.26 -20.96 -20.36
C ASP A 208 -10.34 -20.72 -19.18
N VAL A 209 -10.27 -19.47 -18.70
CA VAL A 209 -9.42 -19.00 -17.60
C VAL A 209 -10.22 -18.10 -16.68
N VAL A 210 -10.05 -18.29 -15.39
CA VAL A 210 -10.59 -17.40 -14.36
C VAL A 210 -9.44 -16.76 -13.60
N VAL A 211 -9.43 -15.44 -13.51
CA VAL A 211 -8.48 -14.68 -12.69
C VAL A 211 -9.25 -13.92 -11.63
N SER A 212 -9.05 -14.27 -10.35
CA SER A 212 -9.65 -13.54 -9.23
C SER A 212 -8.74 -12.38 -8.81
N ASN A 213 -9.28 -11.16 -8.86
CA ASN A 213 -8.66 -9.96 -8.24
C ASN A 213 -9.34 -9.60 -6.90
N ALA A 214 -10.24 -10.44 -6.38
CA ALA A 214 -10.81 -10.29 -5.05
C ALA A 214 -9.80 -10.70 -3.96
N ASP A 215 -10.05 -10.34 -2.70
CA ASP A 215 -9.22 -10.83 -1.58
C ASP A 215 -9.16 -12.37 -1.62
N ILE A 216 -7.96 -12.93 -1.40
CA ILE A 216 -7.73 -14.36 -1.51
C ILE A 216 -8.52 -15.17 -0.48
N TYR A 217 -8.74 -14.63 0.71
CA TYR A 217 -9.60 -15.25 1.71
C TYR A 217 -11.06 -15.21 1.26
N PHE A 218 -11.52 -14.07 0.71
CA PHE A 218 -12.87 -13.96 0.14
C PHE A 218 -13.06 -14.97 -1.00
N THR A 219 -12.08 -15.10 -1.89
CA THR A 219 -12.08 -16.05 -3.00
C THR A 219 -12.22 -17.48 -2.49
N TYR A 220 -11.38 -17.92 -1.55
CA TYR A 220 -11.46 -19.28 -1.01
C TYR A 220 -12.74 -19.52 -0.22
N LYS A 221 -13.15 -18.57 0.62
CA LYS A 221 -14.31 -18.75 1.50
C LYS A 221 -15.63 -18.69 0.72
N ASN A 222 -15.84 -17.64 -0.05
CA ASN A 222 -17.15 -17.30 -0.62
C ASN A 222 -17.30 -17.79 -2.06
N LEU A 223 -16.25 -17.67 -2.88
CA LEU A 223 -16.36 -18.00 -4.31
C LEU A 223 -16.10 -19.49 -4.61
N LEU A 224 -15.30 -20.16 -3.79
CA LEU A 224 -14.91 -21.57 -3.96
C LEU A 224 -15.46 -22.50 -2.87
N ASN A 225 -15.99 -21.96 -1.78
CA ASN A 225 -16.38 -22.74 -0.59
C ASN A 225 -15.26 -23.69 -0.09
N HIS A 226 -14.00 -23.26 -0.20
CA HIS A 226 -12.82 -24.07 0.09
C HIS A 226 -12.24 -23.76 1.49
N SER A 227 -13.00 -24.17 2.52
CA SER A 227 -12.75 -23.83 3.93
C SER A 227 -11.31 -24.11 4.44
N ASN A 228 -10.66 -25.16 3.94
CA ASN A 228 -9.29 -25.52 4.34
C ASN A 228 -8.25 -24.47 3.92
N GLU A 229 -8.36 -23.94 2.71
CA GLU A 229 -7.41 -22.95 2.18
C GLU A 229 -7.72 -21.57 2.76
N ALA A 230 -9.00 -21.25 2.94
CA ALA A 230 -9.42 -20.06 3.69
C ALA A 230 -8.80 -20.04 5.09
N ARG A 231 -8.85 -21.17 5.83
CA ARG A 231 -8.20 -21.30 7.15
C ARG A 231 -6.68 -21.14 7.12
N LYS A 232 -6.00 -21.57 6.05
CA LYS A 232 -4.55 -21.35 5.90
C LYS A 232 -4.21 -19.88 5.74
N VAL A 233 -5.00 -19.14 4.95
CA VAL A 233 -4.83 -17.68 4.79
C VAL A 233 -5.00 -16.96 6.13
N LEU A 234 -5.96 -17.37 6.96
CA LEU A 234 -6.20 -16.78 8.28
C LEU A 234 -5.04 -16.95 9.28
N LYS A 235 -4.08 -17.86 9.03
CA LYS A 235 -2.89 -17.98 9.89
C LYS A 235 -1.94 -16.80 9.77
N GLN A 236 -2.10 -15.97 8.74
CA GLN A 236 -1.29 -14.77 8.53
C GLN A 236 -1.99 -13.55 9.12
N GLU A 237 -1.26 -12.78 9.93
CA GLU A 237 -1.76 -11.52 10.48
C GLU A 237 -2.12 -10.55 9.34
N ARG A 238 -3.30 -9.95 9.40
CA ARG A 238 -3.71 -8.92 8.44
C ARG A 238 -2.96 -7.61 8.67
N SER A 239 -2.78 -6.85 7.59
CA SER A 239 -2.23 -5.50 7.67
C SER A 239 -3.13 -4.60 8.52
N SER A 240 -2.62 -3.44 8.95
CA SER A 240 -3.49 -2.38 9.45
C SER A 240 -4.54 -1.96 8.41
N SER A 241 -5.56 -1.27 8.90
CA SER A 241 -6.58 -0.60 8.10
C SER A 241 -6.48 0.93 8.32
N ALA A 242 -7.47 1.68 7.82
CA ALA A 242 -7.56 3.13 8.00
C ALA A 242 -8.97 3.55 8.41
N VAL A 243 -9.03 4.64 9.18
CA VAL A 243 -10.19 5.53 9.23
C VAL A 243 -9.81 6.79 8.47
N ILE A 244 -10.68 7.21 7.57
CA ILE A 244 -10.49 8.35 6.68
C ILE A 244 -11.69 9.28 6.83
N PHE A 245 -11.41 10.55 7.05
CA PHE A 245 -12.37 11.63 6.96
C PHE A 245 -12.06 12.45 5.70
N TYR A 246 -13.07 12.68 4.88
CA TYR A 246 -13.00 13.56 3.72
C TYR A 246 -13.69 14.87 4.12
N TRP A 247 -12.90 15.90 4.43
CA TRP A 247 -13.40 17.20 4.87
C TRP A 247 -13.31 18.23 3.77
N GLY A 248 -14.42 18.90 3.47
CA GLY A 248 -14.39 20.18 2.75
C GLY A 248 -14.11 21.29 3.75
N MET A 249 -12.99 21.99 3.59
CA MET A 249 -12.51 22.99 4.54
C MET A 249 -12.78 24.40 4.03
N ASN A 250 -13.40 25.25 4.85
CA ASN A 250 -13.72 26.65 4.51
C ASN A 250 -12.51 27.62 4.55
N LYS A 251 -11.29 27.10 4.45
CA LYS A 251 -10.06 27.89 4.59
C LYS A 251 -8.89 27.19 3.91
N MET A 252 -7.95 27.98 3.39
CA MET A 252 -6.64 27.51 2.95
C MET A 252 -5.58 27.56 4.07
N PHE A 253 -4.68 26.59 4.06
CA PHE A 253 -3.60 26.45 5.04
C PHE A 253 -2.24 26.48 4.34
N SER A 254 -1.56 27.63 4.37
CA SER A 254 -0.26 27.84 3.69
C SER A 254 0.87 26.94 4.21
N GLU A 255 0.79 26.55 5.47
CA GLU A 255 1.72 25.68 6.16
C GLU A 255 1.65 24.23 5.67
N LEU A 256 0.48 23.80 5.16
CA LEU A 256 0.28 22.45 4.61
C LEU A 256 0.69 22.38 3.14
N GLY A 257 1.10 21.20 2.68
CA GLY A 257 1.38 20.87 1.28
C GLY A 257 0.42 19.80 0.75
N LEU A 258 0.77 19.17 -0.37
CA LEU A 258 0.00 18.05 -0.92
C LEU A 258 -0.06 16.86 0.06
N HIS A 259 1.04 16.54 0.74
CA HIS A 259 1.14 15.44 1.69
C HIS A 259 1.67 15.94 3.03
N ASN A 260 0.94 15.64 4.12
CA ASN A 260 1.28 16.13 5.45
C ASN A 260 1.14 14.99 6.45
N ILE A 261 2.08 14.88 7.38
CA ILE A 261 2.02 13.90 8.47
C ILE A 261 2.22 14.62 9.78
N ILE A 262 1.24 14.50 10.67
CA ILE A 262 1.27 15.01 12.03
C ILE A 262 1.51 13.83 12.96
N PHE A 263 2.75 13.66 13.41
CA PHE A 263 3.18 12.46 14.12
C PHE A 263 2.59 12.32 15.52
N SER A 264 2.28 11.08 15.90
CA SER A 264 2.12 10.69 17.31
C SER A 264 3.37 11.00 18.13
N SER A 265 3.19 11.51 19.34
CA SER A 265 4.26 11.68 20.32
C SER A 265 4.80 10.34 20.83
N ASN A 266 4.01 9.27 20.75
CA ASN A 266 4.37 7.92 21.17
C ASN A 266 4.01 6.86 20.13
N TYR A 267 4.80 6.85 19.05
CA TYR A 267 4.62 5.94 17.92
C TYR A 267 4.62 4.46 18.33
N LYS A 268 5.40 4.06 19.34
CA LYS A 268 5.42 2.67 19.83
C LYS A 268 4.09 2.25 20.45
N GLU A 269 3.47 3.14 21.21
CA GLU A 269 2.16 2.87 21.81
C GLU A 269 1.07 2.86 20.74
N GLU A 270 1.11 3.76 19.75
CA GLU A 270 0.19 3.74 18.61
C GLU A 270 0.19 2.36 17.91
N PHE A 271 1.36 1.82 17.57
CA PHE A 271 1.45 0.51 16.93
C PHE A 271 1.05 -0.66 17.84
N LYS A 272 1.23 -0.53 19.16
CA LYS A 272 0.71 -1.52 20.12
C LYS A 272 -0.81 -1.52 20.13
N TYR A 273 -1.45 -0.34 20.08
CA TYR A 273 -2.91 -0.23 20.00
C TYR A 273 -3.45 -0.87 18.71
N ILE A 274 -2.82 -0.58 17.57
CA ILE A 274 -3.22 -1.11 16.26
C ILE A 274 -3.03 -2.62 16.16
N PHE A 275 -1.85 -3.15 16.49
CA PHE A 275 -1.53 -4.55 16.19
C PHE A 275 -1.79 -5.51 17.35
N ASN A 276 -1.67 -5.07 18.60
CA ASN A 276 -1.81 -5.95 19.76
C ASN A 276 -3.17 -5.79 20.45
N LEU A 277 -3.57 -4.55 20.77
CA LEU A 277 -4.81 -4.31 21.51
C LEU A 277 -6.06 -4.27 20.62
N LYS A 278 -5.87 -4.07 19.31
CA LYS A 278 -6.92 -3.92 18.31
C LYS A 278 -7.92 -2.81 18.63
N LYS A 279 -7.41 -1.65 19.11
CA LYS A 279 -8.19 -0.46 19.50
C LYS A 279 -7.68 0.80 18.81
N GLY A 280 -8.52 1.84 18.76
CA GLY A 280 -8.09 3.20 18.38
C GLY A 280 -7.14 3.79 19.42
N TYR A 281 -6.14 4.55 18.98
CA TYR A 281 -5.18 5.23 19.87
C TYR A 281 -5.57 6.69 20.05
N SER A 282 -5.36 7.24 21.26
CA SER A 282 -5.80 8.59 21.61
C SER A 282 -4.92 9.72 21.06
N ASP A 283 -3.67 9.42 20.70
CA ASP A 283 -2.75 10.37 20.04
C ASP A 283 -2.28 9.80 18.69
N PRO A 284 -3.18 9.70 17.69
CA PRO A 284 -2.86 9.05 16.42
C PRO A 284 -1.90 9.89 15.58
N THR A 285 -1.10 9.23 14.74
CA THR A 285 -0.42 9.88 13.63
C THR A 285 -1.44 10.17 12.53
N VAL A 286 -1.58 11.45 12.17
CA VAL A 286 -2.58 11.92 11.20
C VAL A 286 -1.89 12.22 9.88
N TYR A 287 -2.39 11.63 8.80
CA TYR A 287 -2.02 11.96 7.44
C TYR A 287 -3.07 12.87 6.82
N ILE A 288 -2.66 13.99 6.23
CA ILE A 288 -3.54 14.90 5.48
C ILE A 288 -3.03 15.01 4.05
N ASN A 289 -3.88 14.67 3.08
CA ASN A 289 -3.64 14.92 1.67
C ASN A 289 -4.61 15.97 1.12
N ILE A 290 -4.08 16.91 0.33
CA ILE A 290 -4.84 18.07 -0.15
C ILE A 290 -4.54 18.27 -1.63
N THR A 291 -5.36 17.71 -2.52
CA THR A 291 -5.09 17.75 -3.96
C THR A 291 -5.34 19.12 -4.57
N SER A 292 -6.14 19.98 -3.92
CA SER A 292 -6.31 21.40 -4.32
C SER A 292 -5.02 22.23 -4.23
N LYS A 293 -3.96 21.72 -3.59
CA LYS A 293 -2.62 22.33 -3.65
C LYS A 293 -1.97 22.22 -5.02
N GLU A 294 -2.36 21.22 -5.79
CA GLU A 294 -1.81 20.97 -7.13
C GLU A 294 -2.79 21.35 -8.24
N GLU A 295 -4.09 21.18 -8.00
CA GLU A 295 -5.19 21.40 -8.95
C GLU A 295 -6.34 22.11 -8.24
N THR A 296 -6.37 23.44 -8.35
CA THR A 296 -7.24 24.33 -7.56
C THR A 296 -8.74 24.04 -7.70
N GLU A 297 -9.15 23.47 -8.83
CA GLU A 297 -10.52 23.06 -9.13
C GLU A 297 -11.04 21.90 -8.27
N HIS A 298 -10.15 21.20 -7.55
CA HIS A 298 -10.53 20.16 -6.60
C HIS A 298 -11.21 20.69 -5.32
N ALA A 299 -11.24 22.02 -5.13
CA ALA A 299 -12.01 22.67 -4.08
C ALA A 299 -12.58 24.02 -4.58
N PRO A 300 -13.63 24.57 -3.96
CA PRO A 300 -14.04 25.94 -4.23
C PRO A 300 -12.93 26.96 -3.94
N ALA A 301 -13.00 28.14 -4.56
CA ALA A 301 -12.02 29.20 -4.35
C ALA A 301 -11.88 29.56 -2.85
N GLY A 302 -10.64 29.62 -2.36
CA GLY A 302 -10.33 29.92 -0.96
C GLY A 302 -10.54 28.76 0.02
N LYS A 303 -10.83 27.55 -0.48
CA LYS A 303 -11.12 26.35 0.31
C LYS A 303 -10.16 25.20 -0.02
N GLU A 304 -10.20 24.14 0.79
CA GLU A 304 -9.37 22.95 0.59
C GLU A 304 -10.19 21.66 0.72
N ASN A 305 -9.74 20.59 0.06
CA ASN A 305 -10.34 19.26 0.09
C ASN A 305 -9.44 18.28 0.86
N TRP A 306 -9.63 18.19 2.16
CA TRP A 306 -8.77 17.39 3.03
C TRP A 306 -9.18 15.91 3.01
N PHE A 307 -8.25 15.06 2.60
CA PHE A 307 -8.25 13.64 2.94
C PHE A 307 -7.47 13.47 4.24
N VAL A 308 -8.14 13.16 5.35
CA VAL A 308 -7.56 13.03 6.69
C VAL A 308 -7.63 11.58 7.16
N MET A 309 -6.48 10.93 7.31
CA MET A 309 -6.40 9.49 7.57
C MET A 309 -5.54 9.18 8.80
N ILE A 310 -5.99 8.21 9.59
CA ILE A 310 -5.21 7.59 10.65
C ILE A 310 -5.11 6.07 10.42
N ASN A 311 -4.01 5.47 10.87
CA ASN A 311 -3.87 4.02 10.87
C ASN A 311 -4.69 3.43 12.03
N VAL A 312 -5.44 2.37 11.76
CA VAL A 312 -6.28 1.67 12.75
C VAL A 312 -6.11 0.15 12.64
N PRO A 313 -6.52 -0.64 13.64
CA PRO A 313 -6.56 -2.09 13.51
C PRO A 313 -7.45 -2.56 12.34
N ALA A 314 -7.19 -3.77 11.85
CA ALA A 314 -8.15 -4.49 11.01
C ALA A 314 -9.45 -4.77 11.79
N ASN A 315 -10.56 -4.87 11.07
CA ASN A 315 -11.87 -5.16 11.63
C ASN A 315 -11.95 -6.60 12.18
N THR A 316 -12.13 -6.74 13.48
CA THR A 316 -12.33 -8.02 14.19
C THR A 316 -13.56 -7.98 15.09
N GLY A 317 -14.52 -7.09 14.82
CA GLY A 317 -15.75 -6.93 15.60
C GLY A 317 -15.70 -5.81 16.65
N GLN A 318 -14.84 -4.80 16.46
CA GLN A 318 -14.86 -3.60 17.30
C GLN A 318 -16.13 -2.77 17.08
N ASN A 319 -16.46 -1.90 18.05
CA ASN A 319 -17.45 -0.83 17.87
C ASN A 319 -16.83 0.31 17.05
N TRP A 320 -16.98 0.25 15.72
CA TRP A 320 -16.38 1.24 14.82
C TRP A 320 -17.01 2.62 14.92
N GLU A 321 -18.31 2.72 15.23
CA GLU A 321 -18.98 4.00 15.44
C GLU A 321 -18.32 4.80 16.59
N GLU A 322 -18.10 4.14 17.73
CA GLU A 322 -17.42 4.74 18.89
C GLU A 322 -15.96 5.08 18.59
N ILE A 323 -15.23 4.19 17.91
CA ILE A 323 -13.82 4.42 17.55
C ILE A 323 -13.70 5.62 16.61
N VAL A 324 -14.56 5.73 15.60
CA VAL A 324 -14.57 6.83 14.63
C VAL A 324 -14.90 8.14 15.32
N ALA A 325 -15.93 8.19 16.16
CA ALA A 325 -16.29 9.40 16.91
C ALA A 325 -15.16 9.88 17.83
N THR A 326 -14.54 8.94 18.56
CA THR A 326 -13.39 9.23 19.42
C THR A 326 -12.17 9.68 18.62
N ALA A 327 -11.89 9.03 17.49
CA ALA A 327 -10.80 9.39 16.59
C ALA A 327 -10.97 10.81 16.05
N LYS A 328 -12.17 11.19 15.59
CA LYS A 328 -12.46 12.54 15.10
C LYS A 328 -12.10 13.61 16.15
N LYS A 329 -12.58 13.43 17.38
CA LYS A 329 -12.26 14.34 18.50
C LYS A 329 -10.75 14.45 18.73
N ASN A 330 -10.04 13.33 18.78
CA ASN A 330 -8.59 13.32 19.02
C ASN A 330 -7.82 13.97 17.87
N ILE A 331 -8.22 13.73 16.62
CA ILE A 331 -7.64 14.35 15.43
C ILE A 331 -7.84 15.86 15.47
N ILE A 332 -9.08 16.34 15.66
CA ILE A 332 -9.39 17.78 15.75
C ILE A 332 -8.56 18.43 16.86
N GLN A 333 -8.53 17.86 18.06
CA GLN A 333 -7.73 18.39 19.16
C GLN A 333 -6.25 18.48 18.82
N LYS A 334 -5.72 17.48 18.11
CA LYS A 334 -4.32 17.47 17.68
C LYS A 334 -4.04 18.53 16.62
N LEU A 335 -4.89 18.63 15.60
CA LEU A 335 -4.75 19.62 14.54
C LEU A 335 -4.92 21.04 15.07
N ASN A 336 -5.82 21.27 16.03
CA ASN A 336 -5.97 22.56 16.69
C ASN A 336 -4.68 22.99 17.40
N ARG A 337 -4.00 22.07 18.09
CA ARG A 337 -2.72 22.38 18.75
C ARG A 337 -1.60 22.66 17.75
N ILE A 338 -1.51 21.87 16.68
CA ILE A 338 -0.40 21.94 15.72
C ILE A 338 -0.55 23.12 14.74
N LEU A 339 -1.77 23.40 14.29
CA LEU A 339 -2.07 24.47 13.32
C LEU A 339 -2.58 25.75 14.00
N ASN A 340 -2.67 25.76 15.33
CA ASN A 340 -3.15 26.89 16.14
C ASN A 340 -4.44 27.53 15.57
N THR A 341 -5.38 26.67 15.17
CA THR A 341 -6.62 27.06 14.48
C THR A 341 -7.74 26.18 15.01
N ASP A 342 -8.95 26.73 15.15
CA ASP A 342 -10.12 25.89 15.42
C ASP A 342 -10.55 25.17 14.13
N ILE A 343 -10.11 23.92 13.98
CA ILE A 343 -10.34 23.13 12.77
C ILE A 343 -11.80 22.71 12.63
N GLU A 344 -12.49 22.43 13.74
CA GLU A 344 -13.85 21.91 13.71
C GLU A 344 -14.83 22.91 13.08
N SER A 345 -14.71 24.19 13.41
CA SER A 345 -15.55 25.25 12.82
C SER A 345 -15.30 25.51 11.34
N LEU A 346 -14.23 24.93 10.76
CA LEU A 346 -13.89 25.08 9.36
C LEU A 346 -14.35 23.91 8.48
N ILE A 347 -14.84 22.81 9.06
CA ILE A 347 -15.36 21.66 8.31
C ILE A 347 -16.78 21.97 7.83
N GLU A 348 -16.98 22.08 6.51
CA GLU A 348 -18.29 22.36 5.90
C GLU A 348 -19.03 21.09 5.48
N THR A 349 -18.28 20.05 5.10
CA THR A 349 -18.83 18.76 4.70
C THR A 349 -17.89 17.65 5.17
N GLU A 350 -18.47 16.49 5.46
CA GLU A 350 -17.75 15.32 5.92
C GLU A 350 -18.32 14.07 5.26
N THR A 351 -17.42 13.23 4.77
CA THR A 351 -17.69 11.81 4.51
C THR A 351 -16.66 10.98 5.25
N ILE A 352 -17.02 9.76 5.66
CA ILE A 352 -16.15 8.89 6.44
C ILE A 352 -16.00 7.56 5.72
N THR A 353 -14.80 6.98 5.77
CA THR A 353 -14.53 5.60 5.42
C THR A 353 -13.79 4.94 6.57
N ASP A 354 -14.35 3.85 7.08
CA ASP A 354 -13.78 3.02 8.14
C ASP A 354 -13.46 1.60 7.62
N PRO A 355 -12.87 0.71 8.43
CA PRO A 355 -12.51 -0.62 7.98
C PRO A 355 -13.71 -1.50 7.57
N VAL A 356 -14.90 -1.27 8.14
CA VAL A 356 -16.13 -1.98 7.72
C VAL A 356 -16.54 -1.54 6.32
N SER A 357 -16.51 -0.24 6.07
CA SER A 357 -16.80 0.36 4.77
C SER A 357 -15.80 -0.09 3.70
N ILE A 358 -14.50 -0.15 4.05
CA ILE A 358 -13.45 -0.69 3.15
C ILE A 358 -13.77 -2.15 2.77
N GLU A 359 -14.09 -2.98 3.76
CA GLU A 359 -14.45 -4.39 3.52
C GLU A 359 -15.68 -4.52 2.60
N ASN A 360 -16.73 -3.76 2.87
CA ASN A 360 -17.96 -3.78 2.09
C ASN A 360 -17.76 -3.27 0.64
N ASN A 361 -16.95 -2.23 0.45
CA ASN A 361 -16.78 -1.58 -0.84
C ASN A 361 -15.88 -2.39 -1.80
N THR A 362 -14.89 -3.13 -1.27
CA THR A 362 -13.88 -3.80 -2.11
C THR A 362 -13.76 -5.31 -1.89
N GLY A 363 -14.49 -5.88 -0.92
CA GLY A 363 -14.34 -7.28 -0.52
C GLY A 363 -13.01 -7.57 0.20
N SER A 364 -12.31 -6.52 0.66
CA SER A 364 -11.04 -6.63 1.38
C SER A 364 -11.30 -7.16 2.80
N TYR A 365 -10.93 -8.41 3.05
CA TYR A 365 -11.23 -9.06 4.34
C TYR A 365 -10.69 -8.25 5.53
N GLN A 366 -11.54 -8.04 6.54
CA GLN A 366 -11.29 -7.22 7.73
C GLN A 366 -10.93 -5.75 7.44
N GLY A 367 -11.26 -5.25 6.25
CA GLY A 367 -10.91 -3.90 5.81
C GLY A 367 -9.40 -3.69 5.63
N SER A 368 -8.61 -4.75 5.52
CA SER A 368 -7.15 -4.64 5.43
C SER A 368 -6.70 -3.96 4.13
N LEU A 369 -5.85 -2.94 4.22
CA LEU A 369 -5.40 -2.15 3.06
C LEU A 369 -4.41 -2.90 2.16
N TYR A 370 -3.61 -3.80 2.74
CA TYR A 370 -2.47 -4.42 2.06
C TYR A 370 -2.50 -5.95 2.11
N GLY A 371 -3.68 -6.53 2.39
CA GLY A 371 -3.84 -7.96 2.59
C GLY A 371 -3.14 -8.43 3.88
N THR A 372 -2.09 -9.23 3.74
CA THR A 372 -1.30 -9.72 4.88
C THR A 372 -0.20 -8.74 5.28
N SER A 373 0.02 -8.58 6.59
CA SER A 373 1.09 -7.74 7.12
C SER A 373 2.46 -8.37 6.88
N SER A 374 3.52 -7.57 6.98
CA SER A 374 4.92 -8.01 6.90
C SER A 374 5.60 -8.04 8.27
N ASN A 375 4.83 -8.28 9.34
CA ASN A 375 5.32 -8.28 10.74
C ASN A 375 6.18 -9.50 11.12
N SER A 376 6.45 -10.40 10.19
CA SER A 376 7.39 -11.51 10.38
C SER A 376 8.39 -11.58 9.24
N LYS A 377 9.59 -12.07 9.54
CA LYS A 377 10.69 -12.24 8.57
C LYS A 377 10.32 -13.14 7.39
N MET A 378 9.32 -14.01 7.58
CA MET A 378 8.87 -14.97 6.58
C MET A 378 7.55 -14.58 5.90
N ALA A 379 6.90 -13.47 6.31
CA ALA A 379 5.57 -13.10 5.83
C ALA A 379 5.49 -13.02 4.30
N ALA A 380 6.51 -12.45 3.66
CA ALA A 380 6.58 -12.36 2.19
C ALA A 380 6.61 -13.73 1.50
N PHE A 381 7.23 -14.75 2.10
CA PHE A 381 7.31 -16.11 1.55
C PHE A 381 6.00 -16.91 1.73
N PHE A 382 5.14 -16.49 2.65
CA PHE A 382 3.86 -17.15 2.94
C PHE A 382 2.68 -16.52 2.22
N ARG A 383 2.88 -15.43 1.47
CA ARG A 383 1.82 -14.86 0.63
C ARG A 383 1.26 -15.93 -0.29
N ALA A 384 -0.04 -15.87 -0.54
CA ALA A 384 -0.67 -16.82 -1.45
C ALA A 384 -0.10 -16.62 -2.87
N PRO A 385 0.22 -17.71 -3.61
CA PRO A 385 0.72 -17.61 -4.97
C PRO A 385 -0.36 -17.09 -5.94
N ASN A 386 0.09 -16.63 -7.10
CA ASN A 386 -0.78 -16.16 -8.20
C ASN A 386 -1.53 -17.28 -8.94
N PHE A 387 -1.39 -18.53 -8.50
CA PHE A 387 -1.99 -19.73 -9.09
C PHE A 387 -2.41 -20.67 -7.97
N THR A 388 -3.33 -21.60 -8.25
CA THR A 388 -3.64 -22.67 -7.30
C THR A 388 -2.91 -23.96 -7.67
N GLY A 389 -2.52 -24.74 -6.66
CA GLY A 389 -1.90 -26.06 -6.88
C GLY A 389 -2.88 -27.17 -7.24
N TYR A 390 -4.19 -26.91 -7.16
CA TYR A 390 -5.24 -27.93 -7.18
C TYR A 390 -6.46 -27.60 -8.06
N ILE A 391 -6.61 -26.35 -8.53
CA ILE A 391 -7.59 -25.96 -9.56
C ILE A 391 -6.86 -25.34 -10.75
N LYS A 392 -6.72 -26.12 -11.83
CA LYS A 392 -6.16 -25.68 -13.11
C LYS A 392 -7.01 -24.55 -13.69
N ASN A 393 -6.36 -23.65 -14.43
CA ASN A 393 -6.97 -22.48 -15.08
C ASN A 393 -7.59 -21.45 -14.11
N LEU A 394 -7.35 -21.57 -12.79
CA LEU A 394 -7.70 -20.56 -11.80
C LEU A 394 -6.44 -19.85 -11.29
N TYR A 395 -6.44 -18.53 -11.40
CA TYR A 395 -5.34 -17.67 -10.98
C TYR A 395 -5.84 -16.56 -10.06
N CYS A 396 -4.91 -15.94 -9.34
CA CYS A 396 -5.19 -14.83 -8.44
C CYS A 396 -4.20 -13.69 -8.69
N CYS A 397 -4.66 -12.45 -8.56
CA CYS A 397 -3.82 -11.26 -8.60
C CYS A 397 -4.29 -10.22 -7.56
N GLY A 398 -3.50 -9.17 -7.38
CA GLY A 398 -3.83 -8.06 -6.48
C GLY A 398 -3.15 -8.13 -5.12
N GLY A 399 -3.61 -7.29 -4.19
CA GLY A 399 -2.86 -6.94 -2.97
C GLY A 399 -2.81 -8.03 -1.90
N SER A 400 -3.71 -9.01 -1.96
CA SER A 400 -3.81 -10.10 -0.98
C SER A 400 -2.95 -11.32 -1.32
N VAL A 401 -2.33 -11.34 -2.51
CA VAL A 401 -1.48 -12.42 -3.02
C VAL A 401 -0.07 -11.91 -3.34
N HIS A 402 0.81 -12.79 -3.81
CA HIS A 402 2.16 -12.43 -4.25
C HIS A 402 2.13 -11.37 -5.38
N PRO A 403 3.04 -10.37 -5.40
CA PRO A 403 4.10 -10.09 -4.41
C PRO A 403 3.63 -9.24 -3.22
N GLY A 404 2.48 -8.57 -3.31
CA GLY A 404 1.83 -7.95 -2.17
C GLY A 404 0.95 -6.74 -2.46
N GLY A 405 0.59 -6.02 -1.41
CA GLY A 405 -0.27 -4.84 -1.46
C GLY A 405 0.45 -3.56 -1.88
N GLY A 406 -0.34 -2.57 -2.32
CA GLY A 406 0.15 -1.30 -2.88
C GLY A 406 0.20 -1.33 -4.41
N ILE A 407 0.00 -0.16 -5.03
CA ILE A 407 -0.16 -0.01 -6.49
C ILE A 407 0.96 -0.72 -7.28
N PRO A 408 2.26 -0.51 -6.98
CA PRO A 408 3.33 -1.15 -7.75
C PRO A 408 3.31 -2.67 -7.64
N LEU A 409 3.02 -3.20 -6.45
CA LEU A 409 3.01 -4.64 -6.20
C LEU A 409 1.79 -5.31 -6.84
N CYS A 410 0.63 -4.65 -6.84
CA CYS A 410 -0.56 -5.11 -7.55
C CYS A 410 -0.33 -5.18 -9.07
N LEU A 411 0.31 -4.16 -9.66
CA LEU A 411 0.66 -4.16 -11.09
C LEU A 411 1.65 -5.30 -11.41
N LYS A 412 2.67 -5.52 -10.57
CA LYS A 412 3.58 -6.67 -10.72
C LYS A 412 2.86 -8.01 -10.53
N SER A 413 1.89 -8.09 -9.62
CA SER A 413 1.04 -9.26 -9.43
C SER A 413 0.34 -9.63 -10.74
N ALA A 414 -0.28 -8.66 -11.42
CA ALA A 414 -0.92 -8.87 -12.71
C ALA A 414 0.07 -9.35 -13.79
N ARG A 415 1.26 -8.73 -13.89
CA ARG A 415 2.32 -9.16 -14.84
C ARG A 415 2.77 -10.59 -14.58
N ILE A 416 3.00 -10.97 -13.33
CA ILE A 416 3.39 -12.34 -12.94
C ILE A 416 2.27 -13.33 -13.30
N THR A 417 1.01 -12.99 -12.99
CA THR A 417 -0.15 -13.81 -13.32
C THR A 417 -0.27 -14.03 -14.83
N ALA A 418 -0.16 -12.96 -15.63
CA ALA A 418 -0.20 -13.04 -17.09
C ALA A 418 0.91 -13.96 -17.64
N ALA A 419 2.14 -13.82 -17.15
CA ALA A 419 3.25 -14.69 -17.56
C ALA A 419 3.06 -16.15 -17.16
N ILE A 420 2.41 -16.43 -16.01
CA ILE A 420 2.05 -17.81 -15.64
C ILE A 420 1.04 -18.39 -16.62
N ILE A 421 -0.05 -17.65 -16.91
CA ILE A 421 -1.09 -18.07 -17.86
C ILE A 421 -0.46 -18.38 -19.22
N GLU A 422 0.34 -17.47 -19.76
CA GLU A 422 1.00 -17.66 -21.05
C GLU A 422 1.84 -18.95 -21.10
N ASN A 423 2.62 -19.22 -20.05
CA ASN A 423 3.44 -20.42 -19.95
C ASN A 423 2.60 -21.71 -19.86
N ASP A 424 1.49 -21.69 -19.13
CA ASP A 424 0.60 -22.85 -18.98
C ASP A 424 -0.08 -23.21 -20.30
N PHE A 425 -0.40 -22.22 -21.15
CA PHE A 425 -0.99 -22.45 -22.47
C PHE A 425 0.05 -22.77 -23.57
N LYS A 426 1.27 -22.21 -23.49
CA LYS A 426 2.38 -22.61 -24.39
C LYS A 426 2.72 -24.10 -24.26
N LYS A 427 2.75 -24.64 -23.04
CA LYS A 427 3.00 -26.07 -22.80
C LYS A 427 1.90 -26.97 -23.37
N LYS A 428 0.64 -26.56 -23.29
CA LYS A 428 -0.47 -27.37 -23.84
C LYS A 428 -0.33 -27.57 -25.35
N ARG A 429 0.16 -26.57 -26.09
CA ARG A 429 0.41 -26.67 -27.54
C ARG A 429 1.59 -27.58 -27.91
N THR A 430 2.55 -27.80 -27.00
CA THR A 430 3.72 -28.65 -27.28
C THR A 430 3.49 -30.13 -27.03
N TYR A 431 2.47 -30.50 -26.24
CA TYR A 431 2.08 -31.89 -25.97
C TYR A 431 0.89 -32.37 -26.83
N SER A 432 0.38 -31.54 -27.74
CA SER A 432 -0.71 -31.85 -28.66
C SER A 432 -0.24 -32.22 -30.07
N HIS A 433 1.01 -32.69 -30.21
CA HIS A 433 1.58 -33.21 -31.45
C HIS A 433 2.01 -34.66 -31.28
#